data_AF-A0A378I2S7-F1
#
_entry.id   AF-A0A378I2S7-F1
#
_cell.length_a   1.000
_cell.length_b   1.000
_cell.length_c   1.000
_cell.angle_alpha   90.00
_cell.angle_beta   90.00
_cell.angle_gamma   90.00
#
_symmetry.space_group_name_H-M   'P 1'
#
loop_
_entity.id
_entity.type
_entity.pdbx_description
1 polymer ?
#
loop_
_entity_poly.entity_id
_entity_poly.type
_entity_poly.pdbx_seq_one_letter_code
_entity_poly.pdbx_strand_id
1 'polypeptide(L)'
;MSLSASQEKKLREEYDNLQEFLVPEKQATWLEKKEDIIRFCVELEIELYNIVSLKQIVVSRLLTELVDHFSIPLNLLNAAQHEQWQEQEQALRWRQYFAKSLENEQSHLRQIHENAHLSVADQYRKTQSVAPQTLLTNQDMLDLFNVHDFDSDEIWRSEPFSLTELSKEQERQLKQLVQRSNEEQKDLFLPVNHDGHWFYLLKQEGAWSLQDSQPFKDEQLSPRQHSMLDESQELITKLTDGEVKLLEFKTSGNQLDDYTCGTEVINAYRQKVVGNDYERTHSEILRELLKIQLDEQEFQEIPMALLNDHLVDYDLEYSDDVDDDDALAQLTKQQQQIIATTASAQIEKEQAKLYRNNLKDLVIAVTKKGLFANIENKMVDLSEPALDSAEAKDHESDKDFAKRLQEAWCRKAGLNY
;
A
#
# COMPACT_ATOMS: atom_id res chain seq x y z
N MET A 1 21.98 27.59 17.41
CA MET A 1 21.47 28.80 16.70
C MET A 1 20.24 29.31 17.43
N SER A 2 19.97 30.62 17.48
CA SER A 2 18.73 31.13 18.09
C SER A 2 17.62 31.20 17.04
N LEU A 3 16.53 30.46 17.23
CA LEU A 3 15.34 30.54 16.39
C LEU A 3 14.62 31.87 16.61
N SER A 4 13.91 32.37 15.60
CA SER A 4 12.98 33.49 15.80
C SER A 4 11.73 33.03 16.57
N ALA A 5 11.07 33.95 17.29
CA ALA A 5 9.85 33.63 18.04
C ALA A 5 8.73 33.00 17.18
N SER A 6 8.67 33.35 15.90
CA SER A 6 7.72 32.75 14.95
C SER A 6 8.08 31.32 14.58
N GLN A 7 9.38 30.99 14.48
CA GLN A 7 9.87 29.64 14.19
C GLN A 7 9.71 28.73 15.41
N GLU A 8 9.98 29.23 16.61
CA GLU A 8 9.75 28.49 17.85
C GLU A 8 8.28 28.13 18.03
N LYS A 9 7.36 29.08 17.75
CA LYS A 9 5.92 28.82 17.82
C LYS A 9 5.50 27.71 16.86
N LYS A 10 5.93 27.79 15.60
CA LYS A 10 5.61 26.78 14.58
C LYS A 10 6.16 25.39 14.95
N LEU A 11 7.40 25.33 15.44
CA LEU A 11 8.03 24.08 15.86
C LEU A 11 7.28 23.43 17.04
N ARG A 12 6.78 24.24 17.98
CA ARG A 12 5.98 23.76 19.11
C ARG A 12 4.68 23.12 18.66
N GLU A 13 3.99 23.75 17.71
CA GLU A 13 2.75 23.25 17.09
C GLU A 13 3.00 21.93 16.34
N GLU A 14 4.09 21.84 15.57
CA GLU A 14 4.47 20.60 14.87
C GLU A 14 4.77 19.45 15.85
N TYR A 15 5.34 19.76 17.02
CA TYR A 15 5.67 18.75 18.03
C TYR A 15 4.48 18.36 18.91
N ASP A 16 3.41 19.17 19.00
CA ASP A 16 2.19 18.80 19.75
C ASP A 16 1.57 17.51 19.19
N ASN A 17 1.53 17.39 17.88
CA ASN A 17 0.95 16.23 17.19
C ASN A 17 1.77 14.94 17.42
N LEU A 18 3.02 15.05 17.87
CA LEU A 18 3.88 13.87 18.08
C LEU A 18 3.45 13.02 19.30
N GLN A 19 2.69 13.61 20.22
CA GLN A 19 2.19 12.90 21.40
C GLN A 19 1.30 11.69 21.03
N GLU A 20 0.58 11.76 19.91
CA GLU A 20 -0.35 10.73 19.45
C GLU A 20 0.37 9.41 19.08
N PHE A 21 1.67 9.47 18.76
CA PHE A 21 2.48 8.31 18.40
C PHE A 21 3.16 7.63 19.61
N LEU A 22 3.07 8.24 20.79
CA LEU A 22 3.61 7.68 22.03
C LEU A 22 2.63 6.69 22.66
N VAL A 23 3.18 5.66 23.29
CA VAL A 23 2.41 4.76 24.15
C VAL A 23 1.81 5.55 25.34
N PRO A 24 0.61 5.20 25.83
CA PRO A 24 -0.10 5.98 26.86
C PRO A 24 0.75 6.27 28.10
N GLU A 25 1.61 5.35 28.51
CA GLU A 25 2.47 5.47 29.69
C GLU A 25 3.52 6.58 29.55
N LYS A 26 3.88 6.97 28.32
CA LYS A 26 4.92 7.97 28.03
C LYS A 26 4.36 9.36 27.74
N GLN A 27 3.06 9.48 27.47
CA GLN A 27 2.43 10.76 27.13
C GLN A 27 2.53 11.79 28.26
N ALA A 28 2.38 11.38 29.52
CA ALA A 28 2.54 12.28 30.66
C ALA A 28 3.98 12.82 30.78
N THR A 29 4.96 11.96 30.52
CA THR A 29 6.38 12.34 30.57
C THR A 29 6.76 13.24 29.40
N TRP A 30 6.19 12.99 28.21
CA TRP A 30 6.32 13.88 27.07
C TRP A 30 5.81 15.29 27.40
N LEU A 31 4.61 15.42 27.96
CA LEU A 31 4.06 16.72 28.35
C LEU A 31 4.95 17.45 29.36
N GLU A 32 5.54 16.73 30.32
CA GLU A 32 6.47 17.31 31.30
C GLU A 32 7.80 17.75 30.66
N LYS A 33 8.36 16.93 29.75
CA LYS A 33 9.72 17.11 29.21
C LYS A 33 9.77 17.75 27.82
N LYS A 34 8.63 18.07 27.20
CA LYS A 34 8.52 18.57 25.83
C LYS A 34 9.48 19.72 25.54
N GLU A 35 9.55 20.69 26.44
CA GLU A 35 10.40 21.87 26.29
C GLU A 35 11.89 21.54 26.29
N ASP A 36 12.29 20.58 27.11
CA ASP A 36 13.68 20.13 27.18
C ASP A 36 14.05 19.32 25.94
N ILE A 37 13.14 18.48 25.45
CA ILE A 37 13.28 17.73 24.20
C ILE A 37 13.39 18.68 23.00
N ILE A 38 12.52 19.69 22.91
CA ILE A 38 12.57 20.71 21.84
C ILE A 38 13.93 21.41 21.86
N ARG A 39 14.35 21.88 23.04
CA ARG A 39 15.62 22.59 23.19
C ARG A 39 16.80 21.72 22.76
N PHE A 40 16.83 20.47 23.19
CA PHE A 40 17.83 19.48 22.79
C PHE A 40 17.85 19.27 21.28
N CYS A 41 16.67 19.12 20.65
CA CYS A 41 16.58 18.95 19.20
C CYS A 41 17.11 20.19 18.47
N VAL A 42 16.79 21.40 18.94
CA VAL A 42 17.28 22.65 18.34
C VAL A 42 18.79 22.81 18.52
N GLU A 43 19.32 22.48 19.69
CA GLU A 43 20.76 22.55 19.98
C GLU A 43 21.58 21.58 19.13
N LEU A 44 21.02 20.40 18.84
CA LEU A 44 21.67 19.36 18.03
C LEU A 44 21.26 19.37 16.55
N GLU A 45 20.50 20.37 16.10
CA GLU A 45 20.01 20.48 14.72
C GLU A 45 19.24 19.22 14.27
N ILE A 46 18.38 18.71 15.15
CA ILE A 46 17.50 17.56 14.92
C ILE A 46 16.12 18.09 14.54
N GLU A 47 15.73 17.81 13.29
CA GLU A 47 14.40 18.11 12.77
C GLU A 47 13.42 17.00 13.17
N LEU A 48 13.07 16.92 14.46
CA LEU A 48 12.23 15.83 14.98
C LEU A 48 10.86 15.77 14.30
N TYR A 49 10.33 16.89 13.80
CA TYR A 49 9.08 16.91 13.05
C TYR A 49 9.11 15.98 11.82
N ASN A 50 10.28 15.69 11.24
CA ASN A 50 10.42 14.73 10.15
C ASN A 50 10.16 13.28 10.57
N ILE A 51 10.08 12.98 11.87
CA ILE A 51 9.84 11.62 12.36
C ILE A 51 8.54 11.03 11.82
N VAL A 52 7.53 11.86 11.55
CA VAL A 52 6.23 11.42 10.99
C VAL A 52 6.34 10.82 9.59
N SER A 53 7.44 11.04 8.89
CA SER A 53 7.71 10.40 7.59
C SER A 53 8.12 8.93 7.71
N LEU A 54 8.46 8.45 8.91
CA LEU A 54 8.84 7.06 9.16
C LEU A 54 7.60 6.19 9.42
N LYS A 55 7.77 4.87 9.23
CA LYS A 55 6.74 3.88 9.62
C LYS A 55 6.36 4.04 11.09
N GLN A 56 5.06 3.97 11.40
CA GLN A 56 4.52 4.22 12.75
C GLN A 56 5.22 3.42 13.86
N ILE A 57 5.58 2.15 13.61
CA ILE A 57 6.34 1.32 14.57
C ILE A 57 7.71 1.94 14.90
N VAL A 58 8.40 2.46 13.88
CA VAL A 58 9.70 3.13 14.03
C VAL A 58 9.53 4.46 14.75
N VAL A 59 8.50 5.23 14.40
CA VAL A 59 8.15 6.50 15.08
C VAL A 59 7.93 6.27 16.57
N SER A 60 7.04 5.34 16.91
CA SER A 60 6.66 5.05 18.30
C SER A 60 7.87 4.61 19.14
N ARG A 61 8.72 3.73 18.58
CA ARG A 61 9.97 3.32 19.22
C ARG A 61 10.92 4.49 19.43
N LEU A 62 11.20 5.29 18.40
CA LEU A 62 12.17 6.39 18.49
C LEU A 62 11.72 7.51 19.42
N LEU A 63 10.44 7.84 19.42
CA LEU A 63 9.88 8.80 20.37
C LEU A 63 9.91 8.27 21.80
N THR A 64 9.63 6.98 22.01
CA THR A 64 9.74 6.35 23.33
C THR A 64 11.17 6.39 23.85
N GLU A 65 12.15 6.00 23.03
CA GLU A 65 13.57 6.06 23.38
C GLU A 65 14.02 7.50 23.70
N LEU A 66 13.55 8.47 22.91
CA LEU A 66 13.82 9.88 23.16
C LEU A 66 13.23 10.33 24.50
N VAL A 67 11.97 10.03 24.79
CA VAL A 67 11.34 10.37 26.08
C VAL A 67 12.06 9.69 27.25
N ASP A 68 12.48 8.44 27.07
CA ASP A 68 13.22 7.69 28.09
C ASP A 68 14.55 8.34 28.45
N HIS A 69 15.25 8.94 27.48
CA HIS A 69 16.46 9.73 27.75
C HIS A 69 16.18 10.93 28.65
N PHE A 70 15.01 11.55 28.55
CA PHE A 70 14.61 12.70 29.39
C PHE A 70 13.89 12.29 30.68
N SER A 71 13.64 11.00 30.89
CA SER A 71 12.93 10.46 32.05
C SER A 71 13.85 10.18 33.25
N ILE A 72 15.18 10.23 33.06
CA ILE A 72 16.16 9.95 34.10
C ILE A 72 16.22 11.12 35.09
N PRO A 73 15.92 10.92 36.39
CA PRO A 73 15.92 12.01 37.36
C PRO A 73 17.31 12.61 37.58
N LEU A 74 17.42 13.93 37.39
CA LEU A 74 18.62 14.76 37.67
C LEU A 74 19.23 14.55 39.07
N ASN A 75 18.50 13.97 40.01
CA ASN A 75 18.94 13.76 41.39
C ASN A 75 19.84 12.52 41.57
N LEU A 76 19.98 11.66 40.55
CA LEU A 76 20.91 10.52 40.54
C LEU A 76 22.30 10.88 39.94
N LEU A 77 22.43 12.06 39.32
CA LEU A 77 23.62 12.55 38.61
C LEU A 77 24.75 13.10 39.50
N ASN A 78 24.96 12.51 40.68
CA ASN A 78 26.05 12.89 41.59
C ASN A 78 27.32 12.05 41.40
N ALA A 79 27.44 11.27 40.31
CA ALA A 79 28.67 10.62 39.89
C ALA A 79 29.30 11.34 38.66
N ALA A 80 30.14 12.32 39.00
CA ALA A 80 31.10 13.06 38.18
C ALA A 80 31.40 12.55 36.75
N GLN A 81 31.17 13.41 35.75
CA GLN A 81 31.72 13.44 34.37
C GLN A 81 31.50 12.21 33.46
N HIS A 82 31.43 10.99 34.01
CA HIS A 82 31.27 9.75 33.28
C HIS A 82 29.80 9.51 32.88
N GLU A 83 28.83 9.92 33.72
CA GLU A 83 27.40 9.86 33.39
C GLU A 83 27.03 10.91 32.32
N GLN A 84 27.56 12.12 32.42
CA GLN A 84 27.35 13.18 31.41
C GLN A 84 27.91 12.79 30.03
N TRP A 85 29.02 12.05 30.00
CA TRP A 85 29.58 11.52 28.75
C TRP A 85 28.72 10.38 28.16
N GLN A 86 28.16 9.50 29.00
CA GLN A 86 27.26 8.43 28.56
C GLN A 86 25.92 8.97 28.03
N GLU A 87 25.36 10.00 28.66
CA GLU A 87 24.14 10.68 28.19
C GLU A 87 24.38 11.35 26.83
N GLN A 88 25.52 12.03 26.66
CA GLN A 88 25.91 12.59 25.36
C GLN A 88 26.13 11.51 24.30
N GLU A 89 26.73 10.38 24.67
CA GLU A 89 26.93 9.27 23.74
C GLU A 89 25.59 8.62 23.32
N GLN A 90 24.66 8.44 24.26
CA GLN A 90 23.33 7.91 23.96
C GLN A 90 22.53 8.87 23.07
N ALA A 91 22.53 10.17 23.39
CA ALA A 91 21.96 11.22 22.55
C ALA A 91 22.51 11.22 21.11
N LEU A 92 23.83 11.09 20.97
CA LEU A 92 24.49 11.01 19.66
C LEU A 92 24.12 9.73 18.90
N ARG A 93 24.04 8.59 19.59
CA ARG A 93 23.60 7.32 18.99
C ARG A 93 22.16 7.38 18.53
N TRP A 94 21.26 7.93 19.35
CA TRP A 94 19.86 8.14 19.00
C TRP A 94 19.76 9.03 17.76
N ARG A 95 20.48 10.16 17.73
CA ARG A 95 20.52 11.08 16.57
C ARG A 95 21.01 10.38 15.30
N GLN A 96 22.09 9.60 15.39
CA GLN A 96 22.62 8.84 14.25
C GLN A 96 21.60 7.82 13.74
N TYR A 97 20.92 7.13 14.64
CA TYR A 97 19.91 6.15 14.28
C TYR A 97 18.67 6.81 13.64
N PHE A 98 18.21 7.93 14.19
CA PHE A 98 17.14 8.74 13.62
C PHE A 98 17.48 9.22 12.21
N ALA A 99 18.67 9.81 12.02
CA ALA A 99 19.14 10.28 10.73
C ALA A 99 19.24 9.14 9.70
N LYS A 100 19.79 7.98 10.11
CA LYS A 100 19.86 6.79 9.25
C LYS A 100 18.48 6.25 8.90
N SER A 101 17.54 6.28 9.83
CA SER A 101 16.16 5.84 9.58
C SER A 101 15.46 6.75 8.56
N LEU A 102 15.65 8.07 8.68
CA LEU A 102 15.16 9.04 7.70
C LEU A 102 15.80 8.83 6.32
N GLU A 103 17.12 8.65 6.27
CA GLU A 103 17.84 8.41 5.00
C GLU A 103 17.37 7.12 4.32
N ASN A 104 17.15 6.05 5.08
CA ASN A 104 16.62 4.79 4.58
C ASN A 104 15.20 4.96 4.02
N GLU A 105 14.31 5.64 4.75
CA GLU A 105 12.94 5.86 4.30
C GLU A 105 12.88 6.78 3.08
N GLN A 106 13.68 7.85 3.05
CA GLN A 106 13.82 8.70 1.86
C GLN A 106 14.36 7.93 0.66
N SER A 107 15.36 7.06 0.87
CA SER A 107 15.90 6.20 -0.18
C SER A 107 14.86 5.20 -0.68
N HIS A 108 14.06 4.64 0.23
CA HIS A 108 12.96 3.75 -0.11
C HIS A 108 11.88 4.47 -0.92
N LEU A 109 11.47 5.67 -0.50
CA LEU A 109 10.52 6.51 -1.23
C LEU A 109 11.06 6.90 -2.62
N ARG A 110 12.34 7.24 -2.73
CA ARG A 110 12.99 7.47 -4.03
C ARG A 110 12.96 6.22 -4.90
N GLN A 111 13.27 5.05 -4.35
CA GLN A 111 13.18 3.79 -5.09
C GLN A 111 11.75 3.49 -5.53
N ILE A 112 10.75 3.69 -4.66
CA ILE A 112 9.34 3.54 -5.03
C ILE A 112 9.00 4.49 -6.17
N HIS A 113 9.41 5.76 -6.09
CA HIS A 113 9.14 6.76 -7.12
C HIS A 113 9.89 6.49 -8.43
N GLU A 114 11.14 6.00 -8.38
CA GLU A 114 11.93 5.60 -9.56
C GLU A 114 11.29 4.39 -10.26
N ASN A 115 10.80 3.44 -9.46
CA ASN A 115 10.15 2.22 -9.94
C ASN A 115 8.67 2.42 -10.29
N ALA A 116 8.04 3.51 -9.82
CA ALA A 116 6.68 3.84 -10.19
C ALA A 116 6.62 4.11 -11.69
N HIS A 117 5.71 3.42 -12.36
CA HIS A 117 5.43 3.64 -13.76
C HIS A 117 4.46 4.81 -13.88
N LEU A 118 4.85 5.84 -14.63
CA LEU A 118 4.02 7.03 -14.83
C LEU A 118 2.89 6.79 -15.85
N SER A 119 3.06 5.78 -16.69
CA SER A 119 2.14 5.35 -17.75
C SER A 119 2.55 3.95 -18.22
N VAL A 120 1.70 3.32 -19.03
CA VAL A 120 2.03 2.05 -19.71
C VAL A 120 3.26 2.21 -20.62
N ALA A 121 3.39 3.33 -21.34
CA ALA A 121 4.57 3.61 -22.13
C ALA A 121 5.85 3.79 -21.29
N ASP A 122 5.77 4.41 -20.11
CA ASP A 122 6.92 4.53 -19.20
C ASP A 122 7.38 3.15 -18.70
N GLN A 123 6.43 2.28 -18.34
CA GLN A 123 6.73 0.89 -18.00
C GLN A 123 7.44 0.15 -19.15
N TYR A 124 6.93 0.31 -20.37
CA TYR A 124 7.54 -0.29 -21.55
C TYR A 124 8.96 0.24 -21.78
N ARG A 125 9.18 1.55 -21.74
CA ARG A 125 10.52 2.13 -21.93
C ARG A 125 11.51 1.65 -20.87
N LYS A 126 11.09 1.56 -19.60
CA LYS A 126 11.93 1.12 -18.47
C LYS A 126 12.25 -0.38 -18.50
N THR A 127 11.28 -1.22 -18.87
CA THR A 127 11.39 -2.69 -18.70
C THR A 127 11.44 -3.47 -20.00
N GLN A 128 11.17 -2.82 -21.13
CA GLN A 128 10.96 -3.43 -22.46
C GLN A 128 9.79 -4.44 -22.50
N SER A 129 8.86 -4.32 -21.55
CA SER A 129 7.69 -5.20 -21.43
C SER A 129 6.50 -4.49 -20.77
N VAL A 130 5.28 -4.95 -21.02
CA VAL A 130 4.08 -4.55 -20.28
C VAL A 130 3.40 -5.82 -19.83
N ALA A 131 3.18 -5.98 -18.52
CA ALA A 131 2.51 -7.16 -18.00
C ALA A 131 1.00 -7.06 -18.31
N PRO A 132 0.30 -8.17 -18.60
CA PRO A 132 -1.17 -8.16 -18.72
C PRO A 132 -1.88 -7.71 -17.43
N GLN A 133 -1.20 -7.73 -16.28
CA GLN A 133 -1.73 -7.28 -14.99
C GLN A 133 -1.39 -5.82 -14.67
N THR A 134 -1.09 -5.01 -15.69
CA THR A 134 -0.68 -3.61 -15.50
C THR A 134 -1.89 -2.73 -15.16
N LEU A 135 -1.89 -2.14 -13.97
CA LEU A 135 -2.91 -1.16 -13.58
C LEU A 135 -2.79 0.12 -14.42
N LEU A 136 -3.94 0.66 -14.82
CA LEU A 136 -4.00 1.94 -15.52
C LEU A 136 -3.72 3.09 -14.53
N THR A 137 -2.77 3.96 -14.87
CA THR A 137 -2.46 5.17 -14.10
C THR A 137 -3.42 6.32 -14.43
N ASN A 138 -3.36 7.42 -13.68
CA ASN A 138 -4.12 8.64 -14.01
C ASN A 138 -3.79 9.17 -15.42
N GLN A 139 -2.52 9.10 -15.84
CA GLN A 139 -2.10 9.53 -17.18
C GLN A 139 -2.69 8.62 -18.25
N ASP A 140 -2.68 7.30 -18.02
CA ASP A 140 -3.28 6.34 -18.96
C ASP A 140 -4.78 6.59 -19.13
N MET A 141 -5.51 6.80 -18.03
CA MET A 141 -6.94 7.14 -18.09
C MET A 141 -7.16 8.46 -18.84
N LEU A 142 -6.35 9.49 -18.58
CA LEU A 142 -6.45 10.78 -19.25
C LEU A 142 -6.28 10.63 -20.77
N ASP A 143 -5.27 9.88 -21.20
CA ASP A 143 -4.97 9.63 -22.60
C ASP A 143 -6.11 8.85 -23.28
N LEU A 144 -6.65 7.82 -22.63
CA LEU A 144 -7.76 7.01 -23.16
C LEU A 144 -9.08 7.78 -23.26
N PHE A 145 -9.33 8.69 -22.33
CA PHE A 145 -10.50 9.56 -22.38
C PHE A 145 -10.36 10.62 -23.47
N ASN A 146 -9.16 11.10 -23.78
CA ASN A 146 -8.92 12.18 -24.76
C ASN A 146 -8.84 11.72 -26.23
N VAL A 147 -9.28 10.50 -26.52
CA VAL A 147 -9.42 10.01 -27.90
C VAL A 147 -10.67 10.61 -28.55
N HIS A 148 -10.49 11.45 -29.57
CA HIS A 148 -11.56 12.21 -30.24
C HIS A 148 -12.71 11.37 -30.80
N ASP A 149 -12.46 10.12 -31.17
CA ASP A 149 -13.49 9.19 -31.67
C ASP A 149 -14.57 8.88 -30.62
N PHE A 150 -14.33 9.20 -29.35
CA PHE A 150 -15.25 8.99 -28.23
C PHE A 150 -15.76 10.30 -27.61
N ASP A 151 -15.67 11.43 -28.32
CA ASP A 151 -16.35 12.66 -27.89
C ASP A 151 -17.86 12.56 -28.19
N SER A 152 -18.70 13.00 -27.25
CA SER A 152 -20.17 12.94 -27.36
C SER A 152 -20.82 14.26 -26.96
N ASP A 153 -21.84 14.66 -27.71
CA ASP A 153 -22.68 15.81 -27.39
C ASP A 153 -23.73 15.50 -26.31
N GLU A 154 -24.05 14.21 -26.11
CA GLU A 154 -25.14 13.75 -25.22
C GLU A 154 -24.67 13.49 -23.78
N ILE A 155 -23.44 13.01 -23.61
CA ILE A 155 -22.83 12.73 -22.31
C ILE A 155 -21.56 13.53 -22.13
N TRP A 156 -21.49 14.28 -21.04
CA TRP A 156 -20.28 14.98 -20.66
C TRP A 156 -19.40 14.14 -19.77
N ARG A 157 -18.11 14.45 -19.82
CA ARG A 157 -17.11 13.82 -18.96
C ARG A 157 -16.22 14.86 -18.29
N SER A 158 -15.73 14.54 -17.10
CA SER A 158 -14.56 15.22 -16.54
C SER A 158 -13.28 14.53 -16.98
N GLU A 159 -12.15 15.18 -16.73
CA GLU A 159 -10.87 14.47 -16.64
C GLU A 159 -10.91 13.51 -15.43
N PRO A 160 -10.11 12.43 -15.44
CA PRO A 160 -9.98 11.53 -14.30
C PRO A 160 -9.37 12.27 -13.10
N PHE A 161 -9.86 11.96 -11.90
CA PHE A 161 -9.37 12.57 -10.66
C PHE A 161 -9.33 11.58 -9.50
N SER A 162 -8.50 11.87 -8.50
CA SER A 162 -8.48 11.16 -7.22
C SER A 162 -9.52 11.75 -6.27
N LEU A 163 -10.31 10.90 -5.64
CA LEU A 163 -11.33 11.29 -4.67
C LEU A 163 -10.71 11.88 -3.39
N THR A 164 -9.57 11.33 -2.97
CA THR A 164 -8.87 11.71 -1.73
C THR A 164 -7.88 12.87 -1.94
N GLU A 165 -7.44 13.11 -3.18
CA GLU A 165 -6.40 14.11 -3.50
C GLU A 165 -6.91 15.26 -4.39
N LEU A 166 -8.22 15.52 -4.38
CA LEU A 166 -8.83 16.53 -5.23
C LEU A 166 -8.33 17.94 -4.90
N SER A 167 -7.72 18.62 -5.88
CA SER A 167 -7.32 20.02 -5.71
C SER A 167 -8.54 20.96 -5.72
N LYS A 168 -8.42 22.13 -5.08
CA LYS A 168 -9.47 23.17 -5.09
C LYS A 168 -9.86 23.62 -6.50
N GLU A 169 -8.91 23.56 -7.44
CA GLU A 169 -9.15 23.92 -8.83
C GLU A 169 -9.96 22.85 -9.55
N GLN A 170 -9.60 21.57 -9.40
CA GLN A 170 -10.38 20.46 -9.96
C GLN A 170 -11.79 20.43 -9.39
N GLU A 171 -11.95 20.66 -8.08
CA GLU A 171 -13.27 20.76 -7.45
C GLU A 171 -14.12 21.87 -8.08
N ARG A 172 -13.52 23.04 -8.33
CA ARG A 172 -14.20 24.16 -9.00
C ARG A 172 -14.62 23.80 -10.44
N GLN A 173 -13.76 23.11 -11.18
CA GLN A 173 -14.05 22.64 -12.54
C GLN A 173 -15.18 21.60 -12.55
N LEU A 174 -15.16 20.64 -11.63
CA LEU A 174 -16.23 19.66 -11.45
C LEU A 174 -17.56 20.35 -11.11
N LYS A 175 -17.54 21.35 -10.23
CA LYS A 175 -18.75 22.10 -9.86
C LYS A 175 -19.35 22.83 -11.07
N GLN A 176 -18.51 23.46 -11.88
CA GLN A 176 -18.95 24.10 -13.13
C GLN A 176 -19.53 23.07 -14.12
N LEU A 177 -18.90 21.91 -14.24
CA LEU A 177 -19.35 20.85 -15.13
C LEU A 177 -20.72 20.29 -14.70
N VAL A 178 -20.92 20.06 -13.39
CA VAL A 178 -22.21 19.63 -12.82
C VAL A 178 -23.31 20.67 -13.06
N GLN A 179 -23.03 21.95 -12.79
CA GLN A 179 -23.99 23.03 -13.03
C GLN A 179 -24.41 23.09 -14.50
N ARG A 180 -23.43 23.08 -15.40
CA ARG A 180 -23.67 23.15 -16.84
C ARG A 180 -24.44 21.89 -17.32
N SER A 181 -24.19 20.71 -16.74
CA SER A 181 -24.90 19.46 -17.06
C SER A 181 -26.37 19.53 -16.64
N ASN A 182 -26.66 20.20 -15.51
CA ASN A 182 -28.03 20.46 -15.07
C ASN A 182 -28.76 21.43 -16.01
N GLU A 183 -28.09 22.50 -16.45
CA GLU A 183 -28.66 23.50 -17.36
C GLU A 183 -28.99 22.90 -18.74
N GLU A 184 -28.08 22.10 -19.29
CA GLU A 184 -28.26 21.47 -20.61
C GLU A 184 -29.02 20.13 -20.55
N GLN A 185 -29.40 19.66 -19.36
CA GLN A 185 -30.05 18.36 -19.13
C GLN A 185 -29.29 17.18 -19.72
N LYS A 186 -27.95 17.23 -19.67
CA LYS A 186 -27.07 16.18 -20.20
C LYS A 186 -26.61 15.22 -19.12
N ASP A 187 -26.37 13.99 -19.53
CA ASP A 187 -25.75 12.99 -18.67
C ASP A 187 -24.30 13.39 -18.37
N LEU A 188 -23.80 12.97 -17.22
CA LEU A 188 -22.45 13.31 -16.76
C LEU A 188 -21.73 12.08 -16.22
N PHE A 189 -20.55 11.81 -16.78
CA PHE A 189 -19.66 10.72 -16.43
C PHE A 189 -18.40 11.27 -15.74
N LEU A 190 -18.16 10.87 -14.50
CA LEU A 190 -16.99 11.29 -13.74
C LEU A 190 -16.11 10.07 -13.45
N PRO A 191 -14.97 9.90 -14.14
CA PRO A 191 -14.02 8.85 -13.81
C PRO A 191 -13.26 9.19 -12.53
N VAL A 192 -13.30 8.27 -11.55
CA VAL A 192 -12.77 8.50 -10.20
C VAL A 192 -11.78 7.41 -9.81
N ASN A 193 -10.67 7.82 -9.20
CA ASN A 193 -9.74 6.93 -8.51
C ASN A 193 -9.91 7.08 -6.99
N HIS A 194 -9.93 5.97 -6.26
CA HIS A 194 -9.85 5.96 -4.80
C HIS A 194 -8.92 4.82 -4.38
N ASP A 195 -7.81 5.17 -3.72
CA ASP A 195 -6.79 4.23 -3.25
C ASP A 195 -6.31 3.23 -4.33
N GLY A 196 -6.09 3.73 -5.55
CA GLY A 196 -5.59 2.91 -6.66
C GLY A 196 -6.68 2.07 -7.36
N HIS A 197 -7.95 2.19 -6.95
CA HIS A 197 -9.08 1.55 -7.60
C HIS A 197 -9.85 2.53 -8.48
N TRP A 198 -10.17 2.13 -9.70
CA TRP A 198 -10.96 2.93 -10.64
C TRP A 198 -12.43 2.56 -10.58
N PHE A 199 -13.27 3.58 -10.50
CA PHE A 199 -14.72 3.49 -10.59
C PHE A 199 -15.25 4.78 -11.25
N TYR A 200 -16.56 4.92 -11.40
CA TYR A 200 -17.12 6.17 -11.93
C TYR A 200 -18.39 6.59 -11.21
N LEU A 201 -18.61 7.92 -11.18
CA LEU A 201 -19.89 8.50 -10.79
C LEU A 201 -20.64 8.85 -12.06
N LEU A 202 -21.89 8.39 -12.14
CA LEU A 202 -22.76 8.62 -13.28
C LEU A 202 -23.99 9.39 -12.84
N LYS A 203 -24.22 10.54 -13.45
CA LYS A 203 -25.49 11.24 -13.45
C LYS A 203 -26.24 10.88 -14.73
N GLN A 204 -27.36 10.18 -14.59
CA GLN A 204 -28.22 9.82 -15.70
C GLN A 204 -29.65 10.26 -15.40
N GLU A 205 -30.27 11.01 -16.30
CA GLU A 205 -31.65 11.53 -16.13
C GLU A 205 -31.86 12.29 -14.79
N GLY A 206 -30.81 12.95 -14.31
CA GLY A 206 -30.83 13.70 -13.04
C GLY A 206 -30.54 12.86 -11.78
N ALA A 207 -30.48 11.53 -11.87
CA ALA A 207 -30.14 10.65 -10.76
C ALA A 207 -28.64 10.34 -10.74
N TRP A 208 -28.03 10.36 -9.56
CA TRP A 208 -26.62 10.02 -9.35
C TRP A 208 -26.45 8.59 -8.88
N SER A 209 -25.43 7.91 -9.42
CA SER A 209 -25.00 6.59 -8.98
C SER A 209 -23.48 6.47 -8.95
N LEU A 210 -22.98 5.68 -8.00
CA LEU A 210 -21.61 5.17 -7.99
C LEU A 210 -21.62 3.81 -8.68
N GLN A 211 -20.73 3.63 -9.65
CA GLN A 211 -20.63 2.43 -10.47
C GLN A 211 -19.24 1.83 -10.30
N ASP A 212 -19.21 0.64 -9.70
CA ASP A 212 -17.98 -0.11 -9.42
C ASP A 212 -17.99 -1.43 -10.21
N SER A 213 -16.84 -1.83 -10.75
CA SER A 213 -16.72 -3.14 -11.41
C SER A 213 -16.56 -4.29 -10.43
N GLN A 214 -16.11 -4.01 -9.19
CA GLN A 214 -15.84 -5.04 -8.20
C GLN A 214 -17.13 -5.67 -7.67
N PRO A 215 -17.25 -7.02 -7.65
CA PRO A 215 -18.44 -7.69 -7.12
C PRO A 215 -18.60 -7.50 -5.61
N PHE A 216 -19.84 -7.64 -5.12
CA PHE A 216 -20.10 -7.70 -3.68
C PHE A 216 -19.49 -8.95 -3.06
N LYS A 217 -19.05 -8.82 -1.81
CA LYS A 217 -18.65 -9.96 -0.99
C LYS A 217 -19.79 -10.27 -0.03
N ASP A 218 -20.38 -11.47 -0.16
CA ASP A 218 -21.49 -11.92 0.69
C ASP A 218 -22.69 -10.94 0.70
N GLU A 219 -23.03 -10.39 -0.47
CA GLU A 219 -24.10 -9.37 -0.66
C GLU A 219 -23.87 -8.05 0.11
N GLN A 220 -22.67 -7.83 0.62
CA GLN A 220 -22.30 -6.62 1.35
C GLN A 220 -21.21 -5.84 0.61
N LEU A 221 -21.22 -4.52 0.81
CA LEU A 221 -20.15 -3.65 0.39
C LEU A 221 -18.87 -4.02 1.17
N SER A 222 -17.75 -4.14 0.46
CA SER A 222 -16.44 -4.25 1.12
C SER A 222 -16.11 -2.96 1.91
N PRO A 223 -15.14 -2.98 2.84
CA PRO A 223 -14.70 -1.76 3.51
C PRO A 223 -14.27 -0.65 2.54
N ARG A 224 -13.61 -1.01 1.44
CA ARG A 224 -13.22 -0.07 0.37
C ARG A 224 -14.45 0.50 -0.33
N GLN A 225 -15.45 -0.32 -0.66
CA GLN A 225 -16.69 0.14 -1.29
C GLN A 225 -17.52 1.08 -0.40
N HIS A 226 -17.53 0.84 0.91
CA HIS A 226 -18.11 1.80 1.87
C HIS A 226 -17.37 3.14 1.84
N SER A 227 -16.04 3.11 1.92
CA SER A 227 -15.19 4.32 1.83
C SER A 227 -15.46 5.12 0.55
N MET A 228 -15.48 4.43 -0.60
CA MET A 228 -15.79 5.04 -1.90
C MET A 228 -17.19 5.67 -1.91
N LEU A 229 -18.20 4.99 -1.37
CA LEU A 229 -19.57 5.49 -1.32
C LEU A 229 -19.69 6.73 -0.43
N ASP A 230 -19.11 6.70 0.76
CA ASP A 230 -19.18 7.79 1.74
C ASP A 230 -18.48 9.05 1.21
N GLU A 231 -17.24 8.92 0.70
CA GLU A 231 -16.49 10.04 0.14
C GLU A 231 -17.14 10.59 -1.14
N SER A 232 -17.68 9.70 -2.00
CA SER A 232 -18.40 10.13 -3.20
C SER A 232 -19.70 10.87 -2.84
N GLN A 233 -20.41 10.42 -1.80
CA GLN A 233 -21.61 11.11 -1.30
C GLN A 233 -21.23 12.51 -0.79
N GLU A 234 -20.15 12.65 -0.03
CA GLU A 234 -19.67 13.96 0.43
C GLU A 234 -19.34 14.88 -0.76
N LEU A 235 -18.59 14.38 -1.74
CA LEU A 235 -18.23 15.14 -2.94
C LEU A 235 -19.47 15.59 -3.70
N ILE A 236 -20.39 14.68 -4.02
CA ILE A 236 -21.60 15.02 -4.80
C ILE A 236 -22.49 16.00 -4.03
N THR A 237 -22.64 15.83 -2.71
CA THR A 237 -23.36 16.79 -1.86
C THR A 237 -22.74 18.19 -1.97
N LYS A 238 -21.41 18.28 -1.96
CA LYS A 238 -20.67 19.53 -2.11
C LYS A 238 -20.82 20.16 -3.50
N LEU A 239 -20.74 19.35 -4.56
CA LEU A 239 -20.84 19.82 -5.95
C LEU A 239 -22.26 20.29 -6.31
N THR A 240 -23.27 19.70 -5.68
CA THR A 240 -24.70 19.98 -5.93
C THR A 240 -25.33 20.92 -4.89
N ASP A 241 -24.51 21.55 -4.03
CA ASP A 241 -25.00 22.44 -2.96
C ASP A 241 -26.07 21.78 -2.05
N GLY A 242 -25.97 20.46 -1.86
CA GLY A 242 -26.83 19.67 -0.98
C GLY A 242 -28.13 19.16 -1.59
N GLU A 243 -28.33 19.31 -2.91
CA GLU A 243 -29.55 18.84 -3.59
C GLU A 243 -29.67 17.31 -3.61
N VAL A 244 -28.55 16.60 -3.75
CA VAL A 244 -28.51 15.14 -3.82
C VAL A 244 -28.35 14.55 -2.42
N LYS A 245 -29.37 13.80 -1.97
CA LYS A 245 -29.41 13.22 -0.62
C LYS A 245 -28.96 11.78 -0.53
N LEU A 246 -28.98 11.04 -1.64
CA LEU A 246 -28.62 9.65 -1.68
C LEU A 246 -27.99 9.30 -3.02
N LEU A 247 -26.77 8.77 -2.96
CA LEU A 247 -26.03 8.20 -4.06
C LEU A 247 -26.32 6.70 -4.11
N GLU A 248 -26.86 6.22 -5.23
CA GLU A 248 -27.13 4.80 -5.41
C GLU A 248 -25.82 4.07 -5.73
N PHE A 249 -25.48 3.02 -4.98
CA PHE A 249 -24.33 2.16 -5.30
C PHE A 249 -24.77 1.05 -6.27
N LYS A 250 -24.07 0.90 -7.38
CA LYS A 250 -24.25 -0.17 -8.36
C LYS A 250 -22.93 -0.85 -8.65
N THR A 251 -22.99 -2.15 -8.87
CA THR A 251 -21.84 -2.93 -9.34
C THR A 251 -22.20 -3.71 -10.59
N SER A 252 -21.27 -3.79 -11.54
CA SER A 252 -21.38 -4.72 -12.67
C SER A 252 -21.01 -6.14 -12.25
N GLY A 253 -20.12 -6.29 -11.27
CA GLY A 253 -19.54 -7.58 -10.88
C GLY A 253 -18.67 -8.21 -11.96
N ASN A 254 -18.31 -7.46 -13.01
CA ASN A 254 -17.56 -7.96 -14.16
C ASN A 254 -16.06 -8.06 -13.89
N GLN A 255 -15.57 -7.42 -12.83
CA GLN A 255 -14.15 -7.46 -12.50
C GLN A 255 -13.75 -8.86 -12.03
N LEU A 256 -13.05 -9.58 -12.90
CA LEU A 256 -12.53 -10.93 -12.63
C LEU A 256 -11.18 -10.90 -11.92
N ASP A 257 -10.45 -9.79 -12.01
CA ASP A 257 -9.10 -9.61 -11.47
C ASP A 257 -8.86 -8.19 -10.94
N ASP A 258 -7.83 -8.00 -10.12
CA ASP A 258 -7.63 -6.71 -9.42
C ASP A 258 -7.15 -5.56 -10.32
N TYR A 259 -6.86 -5.80 -11.61
CA TYR A 259 -6.22 -4.82 -12.51
C TYR A 259 -7.10 -4.31 -13.66
N THR A 260 -8.26 -4.92 -13.89
CA THR A 260 -9.20 -4.53 -14.96
C THR A 260 -10.11 -3.36 -14.63
N CYS A 261 -10.14 -2.84 -13.39
CA CYS A 261 -11.09 -1.80 -13.00
C CYS A 261 -11.03 -0.54 -13.88
N GLY A 262 -9.84 -0.08 -14.28
CA GLY A 262 -9.70 1.05 -15.21
C GLY A 262 -10.25 0.75 -16.61
N THR A 263 -10.04 -0.48 -17.10
CA THR A 263 -10.61 -0.95 -18.38
C THR A 263 -12.14 -0.95 -18.34
N GLU A 264 -12.74 -1.41 -17.24
CA GLU A 264 -14.19 -1.40 -17.07
C GLU A 264 -14.77 0.03 -17.09
N VAL A 265 -14.09 0.99 -16.45
CA VAL A 265 -14.47 2.41 -16.51
C VAL A 265 -14.43 2.95 -17.96
N ILE A 266 -13.38 2.63 -18.71
CA ILE A 266 -13.23 3.06 -20.11
C ILE A 266 -14.28 2.40 -21.01
N ASN A 267 -14.50 1.10 -20.87
CA ASN A 267 -15.54 0.38 -21.61
C ASN A 267 -16.92 0.97 -21.31
N ALA A 268 -17.25 1.22 -20.03
CA ALA A 268 -18.52 1.81 -19.64
C ALA A 268 -18.76 3.19 -20.27
N TYR A 269 -17.74 4.07 -20.29
CA TYR A 269 -17.85 5.36 -20.96
C TYR A 269 -18.05 5.21 -22.47
N ARG A 270 -17.21 4.41 -23.13
CA ARG A 270 -17.25 4.26 -24.59
C ARG A 270 -18.54 3.58 -25.04
N GLN A 271 -19.09 2.63 -24.27
CA GLN A 271 -20.42 2.07 -24.51
C GLN A 271 -21.53 3.12 -24.51
N LYS A 272 -21.44 4.13 -23.62
CA LYS A 272 -22.39 5.25 -23.58
C LYS A 272 -22.28 6.17 -24.80
N VAL A 273 -21.10 6.26 -25.41
CA VAL A 273 -20.84 7.15 -26.56
C VAL A 273 -21.14 6.45 -27.90
N VAL A 274 -20.59 5.27 -28.14
CA VAL A 274 -20.66 4.58 -29.43
C VAL A 274 -21.68 3.44 -29.48
N GLY A 275 -22.25 3.07 -28.33
CA GLY A 275 -23.27 2.03 -28.20
C GLY A 275 -22.80 0.77 -27.46
N ASN A 276 -23.77 -0.04 -27.04
CA ASN A 276 -23.55 -1.18 -26.14
C ASN A 276 -22.69 -2.32 -26.72
N ASP A 277 -22.47 -2.36 -28.04
CA ASP A 277 -21.65 -3.38 -28.69
C ASP A 277 -20.14 -3.08 -28.57
N TYR A 278 -19.77 -1.95 -27.97
CA TYR A 278 -18.37 -1.62 -27.71
C TYR A 278 -17.86 -2.35 -26.47
N GLU A 279 -16.84 -3.16 -26.64
CA GLU A 279 -16.13 -3.80 -25.54
C GLU A 279 -14.69 -4.06 -25.98
N ARG A 280 -13.73 -3.77 -25.10
CA ARG A 280 -12.32 -4.07 -25.31
C ARG A 280 -11.79 -4.89 -24.15
N THR A 281 -10.93 -5.87 -24.44
CA THR A 281 -10.20 -6.56 -23.38
C THR A 281 -9.14 -5.64 -22.77
N HIS A 282 -8.67 -5.98 -21.57
CA HIS A 282 -7.61 -5.20 -20.92
C HIS A 282 -6.33 -5.14 -21.77
N SER A 283 -5.94 -6.26 -22.37
CA SER A 283 -4.80 -6.34 -23.30
C SER A 283 -4.98 -5.44 -24.53
N GLU A 284 -6.20 -5.32 -25.06
CA GLU A 284 -6.49 -4.38 -26.14
C GLU A 284 -6.36 -2.92 -25.70
N ILE A 285 -6.81 -2.57 -24.48
CA ILE A 285 -6.64 -1.24 -23.91
C ILE A 285 -5.17 -0.90 -23.67
N LEU A 286 -4.37 -1.82 -23.12
CA LEU A 286 -2.92 -1.63 -22.93
C LEU A 286 -2.22 -1.39 -24.28
N ARG A 287 -2.63 -2.12 -25.32
CA ARG A 287 -2.11 -1.92 -26.68
C ARG A 287 -2.50 -0.56 -27.25
N GLU A 288 -3.73 -0.13 -27.03
CA GLU A 288 -4.20 1.18 -27.45
C GLU A 288 -3.39 2.29 -26.78
N LEU A 289 -3.14 2.18 -25.47
CA LEU A 289 -2.29 3.11 -24.72
C LEU A 289 -0.87 3.20 -25.28
N LEU A 290 -0.23 2.07 -25.54
CA LEU A 290 1.10 2.06 -26.16
C LEU A 290 1.10 2.78 -27.50
N LYS A 291 0.04 2.62 -28.31
CA LYS A 291 -0.11 3.32 -29.58
C LYS A 291 -0.29 4.83 -29.41
N ILE A 292 -0.97 5.28 -28.35
CA ILE A 292 -1.19 6.69 -28.05
C ILE A 292 0.07 7.36 -27.51
N GLN A 293 0.82 6.68 -26.64
CA GLN A 293 1.87 7.26 -25.80
C GLN A 293 3.30 7.07 -26.31
N LEU A 294 3.53 6.10 -27.20
CA LEU A 294 4.80 5.90 -27.89
C LEU A 294 4.78 6.59 -29.24
N ASP A 295 5.96 6.97 -29.74
CA ASP A 295 6.05 7.41 -31.12
C ASP A 295 5.85 6.24 -32.11
N GLU A 296 5.59 6.56 -33.38
CA GLU A 296 5.29 5.54 -34.39
C GLU A 296 6.43 4.55 -34.59
N GLN A 297 7.68 4.97 -34.40
CA GLN A 297 8.84 4.10 -34.54
C GLN A 297 8.93 3.14 -33.34
N GLU A 298 8.86 3.67 -32.12
CA GLU A 298 8.84 2.90 -30.87
C GLU A 298 7.71 1.86 -30.90
N PHE A 299 6.52 2.24 -31.36
CA PHE A 299 5.36 1.34 -31.41
C PHE A 299 5.51 0.22 -32.45
N GLN A 300 6.10 0.50 -33.62
CA GLN A 300 6.33 -0.53 -34.65
C GLN A 300 7.40 -1.55 -34.24
N GLU A 301 8.32 -1.16 -33.36
CA GLU A 301 9.39 -2.03 -32.86
C GLU A 301 8.91 -3.00 -31.77
N ILE A 302 7.71 -2.80 -31.19
CA ILE A 302 7.16 -3.69 -30.16
C ILE A 302 6.91 -5.09 -30.74
N PRO A 303 7.57 -6.15 -30.23
CA PRO A 303 7.22 -7.51 -30.60
C PRO A 303 5.73 -7.77 -30.38
N MET A 304 5.02 -8.20 -31.43
CA MET A 304 3.59 -8.57 -31.36
C MET A 304 3.29 -9.59 -30.24
N ALA A 305 4.30 -10.35 -29.80
CA ALA A 305 4.21 -11.32 -28.71
C ALA A 305 4.11 -10.69 -27.29
N LEU A 306 4.44 -9.41 -27.11
CA LEU A 306 4.38 -8.74 -25.80
C LEU A 306 2.95 -8.40 -25.34
N LEU A 307 1.96 -8.55 -26.22
CA LEU A 307 0.56 -8.17 -25.97
C LEU A 307 -0.42 -9.31 -26.27
N ASN A 308 0.08 -10.53 -26.51
CA ASN A 308 -0.81 -11.65 -26.77
C ASN A 308 -1.44 -12.14 -25.47
N ASP A 309 -2.78 -12.05 -25.42
CA ASP A 309 -3.71 -12.65 -24.45
C ASP A 309 -3.66 -14.18 -24.37
N HIS A 310 -2.67 -14.81 -25.02
CA HIS A 310 -2.19 -16.05 -24.46
C HIS A 310 -1.64 -15.65 -23.09
N LEU A 311 -2.46 -15.87 -22.06
CA LEU A 311 -2.12 -16.90 -21.10
C LEU A 311 -1.22 -17.89 -21.84
N VAL A 312 0.07 -17.60 -21.83
CA VAL A 312 1.02 -18.62 -21.50
C VAL A 312 0.48 -19.06 -20.15
N ASP A 313 -0.52 -19.97 -20.19
CA ASP A 313 -0.31 -21.27 -19.59
C ASP A 313 1.17 -21.49 -19.83
N TYR A 314 1.93 -21.16 -18.79
CA TYR A 314 3.07 -21.94 -18.48
C TYR A 314 2.50 -23.36 -18.17
N ASP A 315 1.88 -24.02 -19.16
CA ASP A 315 2.48 -25.15 -19.83
C ASP A 315 3.95 -24.77 -20.17
N LEU A 316 4.75 -24.61 -19.11
CA LEU A 316 5.71 -25.67 -18.88
C LEU A 316 4.91 -26.95 -19.14
N GLU A 317 4.95 -27.41 -20.38
CA GLU A 317 5.54 -28.73 -20.58
C GLU A 317 6.79 -28.73 -19.69
N TYR A 318 6.58 -28.99 -18.40
CA TYR A 318 7.37 -29.93 -17.67
C TYR A 318 7.34 -31.13 -18.59
N SER A 319 8.25 -31.14 -19.56
CA SER A 319 8.92 -32.36 -19.90
C SER A 319 9.15 -33.02 -18.54
N ASP A 320 8.45 -34.11 -18.30
CA ASP A 320 8.45 -34.92 -17.08
C ASP A 320 9.87 -35.46 -16.74
N ASP A 321 10.91 -34.90 -17.36
CA ASP A 321 12.28 -35.36 -17.44
C ASP A 321 13.32 -34.26 -17.18
N VAL A 322 12.95 -33.04 -16.72
CA VAL A 322 13.95 -32.11 -16.16
C VAL A 322 13.98 -32.31 -14.66
N ASP A 323 14.97 -33.09 -14.22
CA ASP A 323 15.27 -33.45 -12.84
C ASP A 323 15.01 -32.30 -11.85
N ASP A 324 13.89 -32.41 -11.13
CA ASP A 324 13.38 -31.55 -10.05
C ASP A 324 14.34 -31.42 -8.83
N ASP A 325 15.55 -31.99 -8.96
CA ASP A 325 16.62 -32.03 -7.96
C ASP A 325 17.55 -30.81 -8.01
N ASP A 326 17.71 -30.15 -9.16
CA ASP A 326 18.77 -29.13 -9.31
C ASP A 326 18.41 -27.78 -8.66
N ALA A 327 17.12 -27.42 -8.64
CA ALA A 327 16.63 -26.25 -7.90
C ALA A 327 16.55 -26.51 -6.39
N LEU A 328 16.29 -27.76 -5.98
CA LEU A 328 16.29 -28.14 -4.57
C LEU A 328 17.72 -28.12 -4.01
N ALA A 329 18.73 -28.51 -4.79
CA ALA A 329 20.13 -28.53 -4.41
C ALA A 329 20.68 -27.13 -4.03
N GLN A 330 20.05 -26.06 -4.50
CA GLN A 330 20.41 -24.67 -4.15
C GLN A 330 19.83 -24.22 -2.80
N LEU A 331 18.87 -24.96 -2.23
CA LEU A 331 18.27 -24.67 -0.93
C LEU A 331 19.04 -25.35 0.20
N THR A 332 19.14 -24.68 1.35
CA THR A 332 19.71 -25.30 2.55
C THR A 332 18.83 -26.44 3.05
N LYS A 333 19.42 -27.43 3.74
CA LYS A 333 18.67 -28.56 4.32
C LYS A 333 17.50 -28.11 5.21
N GLN A 334 17.66 -26.99 5.92
CA GLN A 334 16.61 -26.41 6.76
C GLN A 334 15.44 -25.87 5.92
N GLN A 335 15.70 -25.19 4.82
CA GLN A 335 14.65 -24.70 3.91
C GLN A 335 13.91 -25.86 3.24
N GLN A 336 14.63 -26.88 2.79
CA GLN A 336 14.03 -28.10 2.25
C GLN A 336 13.12 -28.78 3.28
N GLN A 337 13.55 -28.86 4.54
CA GLN A 337 12.77 -29.48 5.62
C GLN A 337 11.51 -28.67 5.95
N ILE A 338 11.58 -27.33 5.94
CA ILE A 338 10.43 -26.45 6.14
C ILE A 338 9.41 -26.67 5.01
N ILE A 339 9.84 -26.59 3.75
CA ILE A 339 8.98 -26.80 2.58
C ILE A 339 8.31 -28.19 2.65
N ALA A 340 9.08 -29.23 2.99
CA ALA A 340 8.54 -30.59 3.11
C ALA A 340 7.48 -30.70 4.23
N THR A 341 7.76 -30.11 5.39
CA THR A 341 6.85 -30.13 6.54
C THR A 341 5.57 -29.35 6.22
N THR A 342 5.68 -28.14 5.68
CA THR A 342 4.52 -27.29 5.38
C THR A 342 3.68 -27.85 4.23
N ALA A 343 4.30 -28.44 3.21
CA ALA A 343 3.55 -29.10 2.13
C ALA A 343 2.88 -30.40 2.58
N SER A 344 3.43 -31.12 3.56
CA SER A 344 2.83 -32.36 4.10
C SER A 344 1.54 -32.13 4.89
N ALA A 345 1.23 -30.89 5.24
CA ALA A 345 -0.03 -30.52 5.89
C ALA A 345 -1.23 -30.49 4.91
N GLN A 346 -0.98 -30.57 3.60
CA GLN A 346 -2.04 -30.59 2.59
C GLN A 346 -2.60 -32.02 2.43
N ILE A 347 -3.93 -32.14 2.52
CA ILE A 347 -4.65 -33.42 2.51
C ILE A 347 -4.66 -34.04 1.11
N GLU A 348 -4.77 -33.21 0.07
CA GLU A 348 -4.81 -33.66 -1.33
C GLU A 348 -3.42 -33.66 -1.96
N LYS A 349 -3.06 -34.78 -2.59
CA LYS A 349 -1.70 -35.02 -3.10
C LYS A 349 -1.27 -34.06 -4.20
N GLU A 350 -2.19 -33.67 -5.08
CA GLU A 350 -1.93 -32.71 -6.15
C GLU A 350 -1.82 -31.27 -5.61
N GLN A 351 -2.67 -30.91 -4.64
CA GLN A 351 -2.54 -29.62 -3.94
C GLN A 351 -1.24 -29.55 -3.13
N ALA A 352 -0.83 -30.65 -2.49
CA ALA A 352 0.45 -30.73 -1.80
C ALA A 352 1.64 -30.51 -2.74
N LYS A 353 1.55 -31.00 -3.99
CA LYS A 353 2.58 -30.81 -5.03
C LYS A 353 2.63 -29.36 -5.50
N LEU A 354 1.47 -28.78 -5.84
CA LEU A 354 1.36 -27.37 -6.25
C LEU A 354 1.84 -26.43 -5.15
N TYR A 355 1.39 -26.67 -3.92
CA TYR A 355 1.74 -25.87 -2.75
C TYR A 355 3.23 -25.99 -2.42
N ARG A 356 3.82 -27.19 -2.56
CA ARG A 356 5.27 -27.39 -2.44
C ARG A 356 6.03 -26.55 -3.46
N ASN A 357 5.59 -26.51 -4.72
CA ASN A 357 6.24 -25.73 -5.77
C ASN A 357 6.12 -24.22 -5.52
N ASN A 358 4.95 -23.74 -5.12
CA ASN A 358 4.77 -22.33 -4.74
C ASN A 358 5.67 -21.91 -3.57
N LEU A 359 5.84 -22.80 -2.58
CA LEU A 359 6.77 -22.55 -1.48
C LEU A 359 8.24 -22.57 -1.93
N LYS A 360 8.63 -23.46 -2.87
CA LYS A 360 9.97 -23.45 -3.46
C LYS A 360 10.24 -22.10 -4.14
N ASP A 361 9.33 -21.66 -5.01
CA ASP A 361 9.47 -20.41 -5.77
C ASP A 361 9.52 -19.19 -4.86
N LEU A 362 8.68 -19.18 -3.83
CA LEU A 362 8.69 -18.13 -2.81
C LEU A 362 10.04 -18.10 -2.07
N VAL A 363 10.55 -19.24 -1.61
CA VAL A 363 11.83 -19.31 -0.89
C VAL A 363 13.00 -18.92 -1.80
N ILE A 364 13.01 -19.36 -3.05
CA ILE A 364 14.04 -18.99 -4.03
C ILE A 364 13.98 -17.49 -4.34
N ALA A 365 12.78 -16.94 -4.56
CA ALA A 365 12.57 -15.52 -4.81
C ALA A 365 13.02 -14.65 -3.64
N VAL A 366 12.70 -15.07 -2.41
CA VAL A 366 13.15 -14.43 -1.17
C VAL A 366 14.67 -14.45 -1.04
N THR A 367 15.29 -15.58 -1.35
CA THR A 367 16.74 -15.78 -1.19
C THR A 367 17.54 -15.05 -2.29
N LYS A 368 17.07 -15.05 -3.55
CA LYS A 368 17.73 -14.38 -4.69
C LYS A 368 17.51 -12.88 -4.75
N LYS A 369 16.31 -12.40 -4.41
CA LYS A 369 15.95 -10.96 -4.50
C LYS A 369 16.22 -10.17 -3.22
N GLY A 370 16.76 -10.83 -2.18
CA GLY A 370 17.09 -10.18 -0.92
C GLY A 370 15.90 -9.56 -0.20
N LEU A 371 14.66 -9.99 -0.52
CA LEU A 371 13.42 -9.44 0.03
C LEU A 371 13.40 -9.48 1.57
N PHE A 372 14.20 -10.39 2.15
CA PHE A 372 14.39 -10.56 3.59
C PHE A 372 15.88 -10.59 4.01
N ALA A 373 16.82 -10.23 3.14
CA ALA A 373 18.27 -10.31 3.43
C ALA A 373 18.72 -9.40 4.60
N ASN A 374 17.88 -8.46 5.01
CA ASN A 374 18.11 -7.56 6.15
C ASN A 374 17.29 -7.91 7.41
N ILE A 375 16.56 -9.03 7.42
CA ILE A 375 16.03 -9.57 8.68
C ILE A 375 17.09 -10.51 9.24
N GLU A 376 17.97 -9.99 10.09
CA GLU A 376 18.65 -10.83 11.07
C GLU A 376 17.58 -11.41 12.00
N ASN A 377 17.00 -12.55 11.61
CA ASN A 377 16.37 -13.42 12.59
C ASN A 377 17.51 -13.90 13.49
N LYS A 378 17.68 -13.23 14.64
CA LYS A 378 18.28 -13.87 15.80
C LYS A 378 17.43 -15.12 16.05
N MET A 379 17.89 -16.26 15.54
CA MET A 379 17.42 -17.54 16.04
C MET A 379 17.73 -17.51 17.53
N VAL A 380 16.67 -17.35 18.32
CA VAL A 380 16.74 -17.60 19.75
C VAL A 380 17.23 -19.04 19.86
N ASP A 381 18.32 -19.22 20.58
CA ASP A 381 18.88 -20.53 20.88
C ASP A 381 17.82 -21.29 21.70
N LEU A 382 17.02 -22.11 21.02
CA LEU A 382 15.94 -22.90 21.59
C LEU A 382 16.51 -24.20 22.18
N SER A 383 17.48 -24.07 23.07
CA SER A 383 17.95 -25.17 23.91
C SER A 383 17.04 -25.37 25.15
N GLU A 384 15.75 -25.01 25.07
CA GLU A 384 14.75 -25.30 26.10
C GLU A 384 13.87 -26.50 25.68
N PRO A 385 13.47 -27.35 26.64
CA PRO A 385 13.03 -28.71 26.36
C PRO A 385 11.77 -28.75 25.49
N ALA A 386 11.73 -29.74 24.60
CA ALA A 386 10.72 -29.93 23.57
C ALA A 386 9.29 -29.71 24.10
N LEU A 387 8.58 -28.74 23.50
CA LEU A 387 7.14 -28.51 23.72
C LEU A 387 6.32 -29.80 23.59
N ASP A 388 6.80 -30.76 22.80
CA ASP A 388 6.22 -32.08 22.59
C ASP A 388 6.31 -33.00 23.83
N SER A 389 7.03 -32.56 24.88
CA SER A 389 7.22 -33.27 26.15
C SER A 389 6.83 -32.42 27.37
N ALA A 390 6.10 -31.32 27.17
CA ALA A 390 5.69 -30.45 28.26
C ALA A 390 4.67 -31.14 29.18
N GLU A 391 4.98 -31.25 30.47
CA GLU A 391 4.07 -31.76 31.49
C GLU A 391 3.40 -30.59 32.25
N ALA A 392 2.20 -30.85 32.78
CA ALA A 392 1.53 -29.93 33.68
C ALA A 392 2.32 -29.81 35.00
N LYS A 393 2.43 -28.60 35.54
CA LYS A 393 3.07 -28.40 36.85
C LYS A 393 2.17 -28.93 37.96
N ASP A 394 2.76 -29.31 39.09
CA ASP A 394 2.00 -29.69 40.29
C ASP A 394 0.99 -28.58 40.65
N HIS A 395 -0.30 -28.97 40.73
CA HIS A 395 -1.46 -28.10 40.98
C HIS A 395 -1.81 -27.09 39.87
N GLU A 396 -1.26 -27.22 38.66
CA GLU A 396 -1.71 -26.45 37.49
C GLU A 396 -3.07 -26.98 37.02
N SER A 397 -4.02 -26.09 36.77
CA SER A 397 -5.31 -26.49 36.17
C SER A 397 -5.12 -26.79 34.68
N ASP A 398 -5.92 -27.69 34.11
CA ASP A 398 -5.87 -28.01 32.67
C ASP A 398 -6.00 -26.75 31.79
N LYS A 399 -6.76 -25.76 32.26
CA LYS A 399 -6.96 -24.48 31.57
C LYS A 399 -5.68 -23.63 31.57
N ASP A 400 -4.97 -23.57 32.69
CA ASP A 400 -3.73 -22.80 32.81
C ASP A 400 -2.60 -23.49 32.06
N PHE A 401 -2.57 -24.82 32.08
CA PHE A 401 -1.64 -25.62 31.29
C PHE A 401 -1.84 -25.39 29.78
N ALA A 402 -3.08 -25.47 29.30
CA ALA A 402 -3.41 -25.22 27.90
C ALA A 402 -3.05 -23.79 27.47
N LYS A 403 -3.34 -22.79 28.31
CA LYS A 403 -3.00 -21.39 28.04
C LYS A 403 -1.48 -21.19 27.93
N ARG A 404 -0.72 -21.77 28.86
CA ARG A 404 0.75 -21.71 28.84
C ARG A 404 1.33 -22.40 27.61
N LEU A 405 0.77 -23.55 27.21
CA LEU A 405 1.20 -24.27 26.02
C LEU A 405 0.92 -23.44 24.75
N GLN A 406 -0.26 -22.83 24.67
CA GLN A 406 -0.67 -21.98 23.55
C GLN A 406 0.21 -20.72 23.44
N GLU A 407 0.46 -20.02 24.56
CA GLU A 407 1.37 -18.87 24.61
C GLU A 407 2.78 -19.25 24.15
N ALA A 408 3.27 -20.43 24.54
CA ALA A 408 4.58 -20.92 24.13
C ALA A 408 4.63 -21.26 22.63
N TRP A 409 3.56 -21.84 22.07
CA TRP A 409 3.43 -22.06 20.62
C TRP A 409 3.35 -20.76 19.83
N CYS A 410 2.62 -19.75 20.32
CA CYS A 410 2.55 -18.43 19.70
C CYS A 410 3.91 -17.74 19.70
N ARG A 411 4.65 -17.78 20.81
CA ARG A 411 6.04 -17.26 20.87
C ARG A 411 6.97 -17.99 19.91
N LYS A 412 6.88 -19.32 19.82
CA LYS A 412 7.66 -20.12 18.86
C LYS A 412 7.34 -19.75 17.41
N ALA A 413 6.08 -19.41 17.12
CA ALA A 413 5.62 -18.98 15.81
C ALA A 413 5.89 -17.48 15.51
N GLY A 414 6.47 -16.72 16.45
CA GLY A 414 6.69 -15.28 16.29
C GLY A 414 5.41 -14.43 16.35
N LEU A 415 4.33 -14.97 16.93
CA LEU A 415 3.05 -14.29 17.09
C LEU A 415 2.96 -13.71 18.51
N ASN A 416 2.56 -12.44 18.62
CA ASN A 416 2.26 -11.82 19.92
C ASN A 416 0.88 -12.32 20.40
N TYR A 417 0.83 -12.86 21.63
CA TYR A 417 -0.37 -13.39 22.28
C TYR A 417 -0.87 -12.47 23.38
#